data_AF-A0A0G1VX15-F1
#
_entry.id   AF-A0A0G1VX15-F1
#
_cell.length_a   1.000
_cell.length_b   1.000
_cell.length_c   1.000
_cell.angle_alpha   90.00
_cell.angle_beta   90.00
_cell.angle_gamma   90.00
#
_symmetry.space_group_name_H-M   'P 1'
#
loop_
_entity.id
_entity.type
_entity.pdbx_description
1 polymer ?
#
loop_
_entity_poly.entity_id
_entity_poly.type
_entity_poly.pdbx_seq_one_letter_code
_entity_poly.pdbx_strand_id
1 'polypeptide(L)'
;MAFRTRSSSFRKLLILVFGVAFGLVALVLAYQGIKGSTDIRSRAAQEGDVYTSWDFTRDAQGWKTTGQHALSVVRGRLQLTVGRSSNVPAITNTKVQSVLPIGKKYIALYMAATFASVPKPIPTIIVPREAPVSEEDADFAQAMGGGTICTQEAQHCPDGSYVGRVSPECKFAPCPVSPTDVRTPPNQPIPKTGYRPFTMLVYYKLAGKPWSRTPLKLEGKIGSSYSRVLIPFPETLPEGGAITIARLRLVFTSGFRQSDRILIDWIQLLGPKKKPTVIPTRGPTPTATPRPTPTPTPIVCQTGLKDYTPNKPYACASGYSLGISFTCWDGLKGSINEGTVCYSIADMKADATRRCAGRSNCPQPTSYPTSVSIYPTTITGVPIPSTPTPYFIPSQ
;
A
#
# COMPACT_ATOMS: atom_id res chain seq x y z
N MET A 1 9.16 -78.40 -7.99
CA MET A 1 8.71 -77.85 -6.70
C MET A 1 7.60 -76.84 -6.97
N ALA A 2 6.34 -77.23 -6.73
CA ALA A 2 5.16 -76.41 -7.00
C ALA A 2 4.88 -75.50 -5.80
N PHE A 3 5.14 -74.19 -5.94
CA PHE A 3 4.72 -73.18 -4.96
C PHE A 3 3.20 -72.95 -5.08
N ARG A 4 2.44 -73.81 -4.40
CA ARG A 4 0.98 -73.80 -4.38
C ARG A 4 0.49 -72.61 -3.55
N THR A 5 0.20 -71.51 -4.25
CA THR A 5 -0.93 -70.59 -4.02
C THR A 5 -1.38 -70.38 -2.56
N ARG A 6 -0.63 -69.60 -1.79
CA ARG A 6 -1.10 -68.95 -0.55
C ARG A 6 -1.46 -67.47 -0.79
N SER A 7 -2.06 -67.18 -1.96
CA SER A 7 -2.24 -65.81 -2.49
C SER A 7 -3.47 -65.06 -1.93
N SER A 8 -4.47 -65.77 -1.41
CA SER A 8 -5.74 -65.16 -0.95
C SER A 8 -5.56 -64.25 0.27
N SER A 9 -4.81 -64.69 1.29
CA SER A 9 -4.58 -63.90 2.50
C SER A 9 -3.74 -62.65 2.25
N PHE A 10 -2.76 -62.74 1.33
CA PHE A 10 -1.89 -61.60 1.01
C PHE A 10 -2.66 -60.48 0.31
N ARG A 11 -3.58 -60.81 -0.61
CA ARG A 11 -4.44 -59.80 -1.27
C ARG A 11 -5.33 -59.05 -0.27
N LYS A 12 -5.91 -59.75 0.71
CA LYS A 12 -6.74 -59.11 1.76
C LYS A 12 -5.94 -58.15 2.63
N LEU A 13 -4.72 -58.54 3.01
CA LEU A 13 -3.82 -57.67 3.78
C LEU A 13 -3.43 -56.43 2.98
N LEU A 14 -3.12 -56.59 1.70
CA LEU A 14 -2.71 -55.49 0.82
C LEU A 14 -3.85 -54.45 0.67
N ILE A 15 -5.09 -54.90 0.45
CA ILE A 15 -6.26 -54.01 0.35
C ILE A 15 -6.48 -53.23 1.65
N LEU A 16 -6.31 -53.87 2.81
CA LEU A 16 -6.47 -53.19 4.11
C LEU A 16 -5.38 -52.14 4.32
N VAL A 17 -4.13 -52.46 4.04
CA VAL A 17 -3.00 -51.52 4.18
C VAL A 17 -3.16 -50.32 3.26
N PHE A 18 -3.47 -50.54 1.98
CA PHE A 18 -3.69 -49.43 1.04
C PHE A 18 -4.95 -48.63 1.38
N GLY A 19 -6.04 -49.29 1.80
CA GLY A 19 -7.26 -48.60 2.22
C GLY A 19 -7.05 -47.65 3.39
N VAL A 20 -6.31 -48.09 4.42
CA VAL A 20 -5.97 -47.25 5.58
C VAL A 20 -5.03 -46.11 5.17
N ALA A 21 -4.01 -46.39 4.35
CA ALA A 21 -3.07 -45.37 3.90
C ALA A 21 -3.77 -44.26 3.07
N PHE A 22 -4.63 -44.63 2.11
CA PHE A 22 -5.41 -43.67 1.34
C PHE A 22 -6.41 -42.89 2.20
N GLY A 23 -7.05 -43.56 3.18
CA GLY A 23 -7.95 -42.92 4.13
C GLY A 23 -7.24 -41.83 4.95
N LEU A 24 -6.04 -42.11 5.45
CA LEU A 24 -5.24 -41.13 6.20
C LEU A 24 -4.78 -39.96 5.33
N VAL A 25 -4.34 -40.22 4.09
CA VAL A 25 -3.96 -39.15 3.15
C VAL A 25 -5.15 -38.27 2.81
N ALA A 26 -6.33 -38.84 2.53
CA ALA A 26 -7.55 -38.09 2.27
C ALA A 26 -7.98 -37.25 3.48
N LEU A 27 -7.88 -37.79 4.70
CA LEU A 27 -8.15 -37.06 5.94
C LEU A 27 -7.21 -35.85 6.10
N VAL A 28 -5.91 -36.03 5.87
CA VAL A 28 -4.92 -34.94 5.95
C VAL A 28 -5.23 -33.88 4.90
N LEU A 29 -5.50 -34.25 3.65
CA LEU A 29 -5.85 -33.29 2.60
C LEU A 29 -7.16 -32.53 2.91
N ALA A 30 -8.18 -33.23 3.42
CA ALA A 30 -9.42 -32.60 3.85
C ALA A 30 -9.20 -31.61 5.01
N TYR A 31 -8.38 -32.00 5.99
CA TYR A 31 -8.02 -31.14 7.12
C TYR A 31 -7.26 -29.87 6.68
N GLN A 32 -6.31 -30.02 5.75
CA GLN A 32 -5.58 -28.88 5.18
C GLN A 32 -6.51 -27.96 4.36
N GLY A 33 -7.45 -28.53 3.61
CA GLY A 33 -8.46 -27.75 2.87
C GLY A 33 -9.38 -26.93 3.79
N ILE A 34 -9.83 -27.52 4.90
CA ILE A 34 -10.70 -26.84 5.89
C ILE A 34 -9.93 -25.73 6.62
N LYS A 35 -8.68 -25.97 7.03
CA LYS A 35 -7.85 -24.94 7.68
C LYS A 35 -7.54 -23.77 6.74
N GLY A 36 -7.34 -24.01 5.46
CA GLY A 36 -7.17 -22.94 4.47
C GLY A 36 -8.43 -22.08 4.33
N SER A 37 -9.63 -22.68 4.38
CA SER A 37 -10.88 -21.95 4.09
C SER A 37 -11.36 -21.04 5.22
N THR A 38 -11.07 -21.33 6.49
CA THR A 38 -11.60 -20.53 7.61
C THR A 38 -10.82 -19.24 7.87
N ASP A 39 -9.50 -19.24 7.61
CA ASP A 39 -8.69 -18.02 7.75
C ASP A 39 -9.03 -17.00 6.65
N ILE A 40 -9.32 -17.47 5.42
CA ILE A 40 -9.66 -16.59 4.28
C ILE A 40 -10.96 -15.83 4.53
N ARG A 41 -12.01 -16.47 5.05
CA ARG A 41 -13.32 -15.83 5.29
C ARG A 41 -13.28 -14.81 6.44
N SER A 42 -12.44 -15.06 7.44
CA SER A 42 -12.30 -14.18 8.60
C SER A 42 -11.49 -12.91 8.27
N ARG A 43 -10.48 -13.03 7.39
CA ARG A 43 -9.67 -11.89 6.95
C ARG A 43 -10.41 -10.99 5.96
N ALA A 44 -11.14 -11.58 5.01
CA ALA A 44 -11.92 -10.82 4.03
C ALA A 44 -13.01 -9.93 4.67
N ALA A 45 -13.55 -10.34 5.82
CA ALA A 45 -14.58 -9.58 6.55
C ALA A 45 -14.03 -8.37 7.33
N GLN A 46 -12.72 -8.28 7.56
CA GLN A 46 -12.11 -7.22 8.40
C GLN A 46 -11.27 -6.22 7.63
N GLU A 47 -11.07 -6.44 6.33
CA GLU A 47 -10.26 -5.56 5.49
C GLU A 47 -11.14 -4.51 4.83
N GLY A 48 -10.77 -3.24 4.98
CA GLY A 48 -11.38 -2.15 4.23
C GLY A 48 -11.13 -2.33 2.73
N ASP A 49 -11.94 -1.67 1.90
CA ASP A 49 -11.79 -1.74 0.46
C ASP A 49 -10.35 -1.37 0.03
N VAL A 50 -9.71 -2.24 -0.75
CA VAL A 50 -8.35 -2.03 -1.25
C VAL A 50 -8.43 -1.20 -2.53
N TYR A 51 -7.95 0.05 -2.49
CA TYR A 51 -7.97 0.94 -3.66
C TYR A 51 -6.74 0.78 -4.53
N THR A 52 -5.59 0.50 -3.92
CA THR A 52 -4.34 0.26 -4.63
C THR A 52 -3.50 -0.69 -3.79
N SER A 53 -2.85 -1.64 -4.46
CA SER A 53 -1.96 -2.62 -3.85
C SER A 53 -0.69 -2.72 -4.68
N TRP A 54 0.44 -2.83 -3.98
CA TRP A 54 1.73 -3.18 -4.55
C TRP A 54 2.20 -4.47 -3.91
N ASP A 55 2.43 -5.52 -4.71
CA ASP A 55 2.71 -6.90 -4.26
C ASP A 55 4.12 -7.39 -4.63
N PHE A 56 4.89 -6.59 -5.35
CA PHE A 56 6.29 -6.83 -5.72
C PHE A 56 6.59 -8.24 -6.29
N THR A 57 5.60 -8.89 -6.89
CA THR A 57 5.74 -10.25 -7.41
C THR A 57 6.77 -10.33 -8.55
N ARG A 58 6.84 -9.28 -9.37
CA ARG A 58 7.67 -9.23 -10.59
C ARG A 58 8.70 -8.11 -10.60
N ASP A 59 8.33 -6.92 -10.14
CA ASP A 59 9.17 -5.73 -10.18
C ASP A 59 8.86 -4.78 -9.00
N ALA A 60 9.60 -3.68 -8.92
CA ALA A 60 9.44 -2.69 -7.85
C ALA A 60 8.21 -1.78 -8.03
N GLN A 61 7.39 -1.94 -9.09
CA GLN A 61 6.13 -1.24 -9.34
C GLN A 61 6.21 0.29 -9.15
N GLY A 62 7.29 0.90 -9.65
CA GLY A 62 7.53 2.34 -9.59
C GLY A 62 8.18 2.84 -8.30
N TRP A 63 8.46 1.96 -7.34
CA TRP A 63 9.24 2.29 -6.15
C TRP A 63 10.73 2.43 -6.50
N LYS A 64 11.35 3.50 -5.98
CA LYS A 64 12.77 3.82 -6.14
C LYS A 64 13.36 4.21 -4.80
N THR A 65 14.64 3.98 -4.59
CA THR A 65 15.35 4.48 -3.41
C THR A 65 16.10 5.78 -3.70
N THR A 66 16.46 6.52 -2.66
CA THR A 66 17.27 7.74 -2.75
C THR A 66 18.59 7.54 -2.04
N GLY A 67 19.70 8.02 -2.58
CA GLY A 67 21.03 7.87 -1.95
C GLY A 67 21.71 6.54 -2.31
N GLN A 68 22.68 6.12 -1.49
CA GLN A 68 23.51 4.92 -1.73
C GLN A 68 22.87 3.62 -1.21
N HIS A 69 21.54 3.58 -1.04
CA HIS A 69 20.85 2.36 -0.67
C HIS A 69 20.52 1.55 -1.92
N ALA A 70 20.40 0.22 -1.78
CA ALA A 70 20.04 -0.64 -2.90
C ALA A 70 18.59 -1.11 -2.74
N LEU A 71 17.80 -0.98 -3.81
CA LEU A 71 16.43 -1.47 -3.88
C LEU A 71 16.36 -2.58 -4.92
N SER A 72 15.84 -3.74 -4.54
CA SER A 72 15.71 -4.90 -5.42
C SER A 72 14.44 -5.66 -5.08
N VAL A 73 13.96 -6.48 -6.02
CA VAL A 73 12.85 -7.41 -5.78
C VAL A 73 13.42 -8.82 -5.70
N VAL A 74 13.25 -9.47 -4.55
CA VAL A 74 13.82 -10.80 -4.28
C VAL A 74 12.72 -11.71 -3.77
N ARG A 75 12.39 -12.75 -4.54
CA ARG A 75 11.35 -13.74 -4.21
C ARG A 75 10.00 -13.08 -3.88
N GLY A 76 9.52 -12.24 -4.80
CA GLY A 76 8.22 -11.56 -4.69
C GLY A 76 8.14 -10.47 -3.64
N ARG A 77 9.28 -9.93 -3.18
CA ARG A 77 9.32 -8.96 -2.07
C ARG A 77 10.25 -7.82 -2.40
N LEU A 78 9.86 -6.60 -2.02
CA LEU A 78 10.73 -5.43 -2.13
C LEU A 78 11.76 -5.46 -0.99
N GLN A 79 13.03 -5.59 -1.36
CA GLN A 79 14.17 -5.58 -0.45
C GLN A 79 14.92 -4.26 -0.57
N LEU A 80 14.90 -3.47 0.51
CA LEU A 80 15.74 -2.28 0.68
C LEU A 80 16.96 -2.64 1.54
N THR A 81 18.16 -2.52 0.98
CA THR A 81 19.43 -2.75 1.69
C THR A 81 20.03 -1.40 2.10
N VAL A 82 20.24 -1.22 3.40
CA VAL A 82 20.75 0.04 3.97
C VAL A 82 22.23 0.20 3.62
N GLY A 83 22.53 1.12 2.70
CA GLY A 83 23.89 1.51 2.34
C GLY A 83 24.73 2.17 3.45
N ARG A 84 25.98 2.52 3.11
CA ARG A 84 27.00 3.15 3.98
C ARG A 84 26.78 4.64 4.26
N SER A 85 25.93 5.31 3.49
CA SER A 85 25.79 6.77 3.60
C SER A 85 25.12 7.18 4.92
N SER A 86 25.48 8.36 5.42
CA SER A 86 24.76 9.08 6.47
C SER A 86 23.29 9.40 6.13
N ASN A 87 22.89 9.22 4.86
CA ASN A 87 21.52 9.43 4.44
C ASN A 87 20.56 8.41 5.08
N VAL A 88 19.40 8.92 5.49
CA VAL A 88 18.31 8.13 6.04
C VAL A 88 17.71 7.25 4.93
N PRO A 89 17.58 5.91 5.14
CA PRO A 89 16.99 5.02 4.15
C PRO A 89 15.59 5.46 3.76
N ALA A 90 15.36 5.65 2.47
CA ALA A 90 14.05 6.04 1.97
C ALA A 90 13.73 5.37 0.62
N ILE A 91 12.44 5.10 0.43
CA ILE A 91 11.87 4.67 -0.84
C ILE A 91 10.68 5.54 -1.22
N THR A 92 10.55 5.82 -2.51
CA THR A 92 9.55 6.72 -3.08
C THR A 92 8.87 6.07 -4.27
N ASN A 93 7.54 6.12 -4.31
CA ASN A 93 6.75 5.81 -5.50
C ASN A 93 6.21 7.10 -6.11
N THR A 94 6.55 7.36 -7.38
CA THR A 94 6.13 8.56 -8.10
C THR A 94 4.91 8.35 -9.01
N LYS A 95 4.38 7.12 -9.10
CA LYS A 95 3.30 6.70 -10.00
C LYS A 95 2.13 6.10 -9.22
N VAL A 96 1.73 6.72 -8.10
CA VAL A 96 0.63 6.19 -7.27
C VAL A 96 -0.73 6.42 -7.94
N GLN A 97 -1.05 7.68 -8.29
CA GLN A 97 -2.28 8.11 -8.97
C GLN A 97 -3.59 7.46 -8.45
N SER A 98 -3.65 7.13 -7.15
CA SER A 98 -4.81 6.46 -6.55
C SER A 98 -5.81 7.48 -6.04
N VAL A 99 -7.07 7.32 -6.41
CA VAL A 99 -8.19 8.09 -5.87
C VAL A 99 -8.77 7.36 -4.66
N LEU A 100 -8.72 7.98 -3.49
CA LEU A 100 -9.33 7.46 -2.26
C LEU A 100 -10.62 8.23 -1.98
N PRO A 101 -11.75 7.56 -1.73
CA PRO A 101 -13.02 8.23 -1.49
C PRO A 101 -13.06 8.91 -0.11
N ILE A 102 -14.21 9.46 0.25
CA ILE A 102 -14.43 10.17 1.52
C ILE A 102 -14.34 9.19 2.71
N GLY A 103 -13.95 9.68 3.89
CA GLY A 103 -13.92 8.91 5.16
C GLY A 103 -12.53 8.40 5.55
N LYS A 104 -12.44 7.61 6.64
CA LYS A 104 -11.16 7.10 7.16
C LYS A 104 -10.40 6.30 6.10
N LYS A 105 -9.09 6.54 6.02
CA LYS A 105 -8.17 5.87 5.09
C LYS A 105 -6.94 5.40 5.83
N TYR A 106 -6.35 4.34 5.32
CA TYR A 106 -5.15 3.75 5.91
C TYR A 106 -4.12 3.45 4.84
N ILE A 107 -2.84 3.66 5.17
CA ILE A 107 -1.73 3.01 4.49
C ILE A 107 -1.43 1.74 5.28
N ALA A 108 -1.53 0.59 4.62
CA ALA A 108 -1.19 -0.68 5.21
C ALA A 108 0.14 -1.18 4.63
N LEU A 109 1.03 -1.64 5.49
CA LEU A 109 2.31 -2.24 5.09
C LEU A 109 2.45 -3.61 5.73
N TYR A 110 3.00 -4.58 5.01
CA TYR A 110 3.41 -5.87 5.56
C TYR A 110 4.91 -6.04 5.37
N MET A 111 5.64 -5.96 6.48
CA MET A 111 7.09 -5.81 6.43
C MET A 111 7.81 -6.59 7.53
N ALA A 112 9.05 -6.97 7.25
CA ALA A 112 10.00 -7.62 8.13
C ALA A 112 11.38 -6.98 7.96
N ALA A 113 12.33 -7.36 8.81
CA ALA A 113 13.72 -6.92 8.71
C ALA A 113 14.69 -8.08 8.96
N THR A 114 15.76 -8.13 8.18
CA THR A 114 16.93 -8.96 8.49
C THR A 114 18.05 -8.04 8.93
N PHE A 115 18.51 -8.24 10.16
CA PHE A 115 19.59 -7.43 10.72
C PHE A 115 20.93 -8.04 10.36
N ALA A 116 21.85 -7.21 9.87
CA ALA A 116 23.23 -7.62 9.71
C ALA A 116 23.77 -8.06 11.08
N SER A 117 24.43 -9.21 11.11
CA SER A 117 25.22 -9.59 12.28
C SER A 117 26.22 -8.47 12.54
N VAL A 118 26.28 -7.99 13.79
CA VAL A 118 27.37 -7.09 14.18
C VAL A 118 28.67 -7.82 13.84
N PRO A 119 29.56 -7.23 13.02
CA PRO A 119 30.85 -7.84 12.74
C PRO A 119 31.46 -8.19 14.10
N LYS A 120 31.78 -9.48 14.31
CA LYS A 120 32.48 -9.88 15.52
C LYS A 120 33.71 -8.97 15.60
N PRO A 121 33.92 -8.21 16.69
CA PRO A 121 35.09 -7.34 16.79
C PRO A 121 36.29 -8.18 16.41
N ILE A 122 37.01 -7.75 15.36
CA ILE A 122 38.26 -8.39 14.98
C ILE A 122 39.10 -8.34 16.26
N PRO A 123 39.60 -9.47 16.77
CA PRO A 123 40.42 -9.44 17.97
C PRO A 123 41.53 -8.44 17.72
N THR A 124 41.53 -7.34 18.48
CA THR A 124 42.55 -6.31 18.39
C THR A 124 43.87 -7.04 18.56
N ILE A 125 44.67 -7.10 17.49
CA ILE A 125 46.05 -7.55 17.60
C ILE A 125 46.66 -6.52 18.55
N ILE A 126 46.94 -6.95 19.78
CA ILE A 126 47.68 -6.14 20.73
C ILE A 126 49.06 -6.00 20.10
N VAL A 127 49.24 -4.94 19.32
CA VAL A 127 50.57 -4.55 18.87
C VAL A 127 51.31 -4.20 20.16
N PRO A 128 52.43 -4.88 20.46
CA PRO A 128 53.23 -4.58 21.63
C PRO A 128 53.53 -3.08 21.63
N ARG A 129 53.15 -2.43 22.73
CA ARG A 129 53.43 -1.02 23.00
C ARG A 129 54.92 -0.77 22.71
N GLU A 130 55.21 0.02 21.68
CA GLU A 130 56.56 0.47 21.39
C GLU A 130 57.15 1.13 22.63
N ALA A 131 58.43 0.85 22.85
CA ALA A 131 59.19 1.23 24.02
C ALA A 131 59.13 2.74 24.29
N PRO A 132 59.25 3.17 25.56
CA PRO A 132 59.27 4.59 25.91
C PRO A 132 60.38 5.33 25.16
N VAL A 133 59.99 6.41 24.49
CA VAL A 133 60.88 7.41 23.92
C VAL A 133 61.61 8.10 25.08
N SER A 134 62.93 8.19 24.99
CA SER A 134 63.84 8.75 25.99
C SER A 134 63.55 10.22 26.32
N GLU A 135 63.71 10.56 27.59
CA GLU A 135 63.25 11.79 28.28
C GLU A 135 64.10 13.06 28.04
N GLU A 136 64.99 13.13 27.04
CA GLU A 136 66.03 14.20 27.01
C GLU A 136 65.70 15.52 26.28
N ASP A 137 64.52 15.68 25.66
CA ASP A 137 64.22 16.88 24.84
C ASP A 137 63.19 17.89 25.45
N ALA A 138 62.94 17.85 26.76
CA ALA A 138 61.82 18.58 27.38
C ALA A 138 62.08 20.03 27.88
N ASP A 139 63.31 20.57 27.78
CA ASP A 139 63.69 21.71 28.65
C ASP A 139 63.69 23.12 28.01
N PHE A 140 63.12 23.33 26.82
CA PHE A 140 63.21 24.65 26.13
C PHE A 140 61.93 25.52 26.13
N ALA A 141 60.84 25.13 26.80
CA ALA A 141 59.52 25.78 26.64
C ALA A 141 58.99 26.61 27.82
N GLN A 142 59.79 26.95 28.83
CA GLN A 142 59.35 27.74 29.99
C GLN A 142 60.05 29.11 30.07
N ALA A 143 59.72 30.05 29.17
CA ALA A 143 60.15 31.44 29.36
C ALA A 143 59.26 32.54 28.80
N MET A 144 58.05 32.27 28.28
CA MET A 144 57.07 33.34 28.00
C MET A 144 55.62 32.90 28.21
N GLY A 145 54.94 33.46 29.21
CA GLY A 145 53.51 33.75 29.14
C GLY A 145 52.51 32.58 29.07
N GLY A 146 52.63 31.57 29.94
CA GLY A 146 51.51 30.95 30.67
C GLY A 146 50.34 30.29 29.92
N GLY A 147 50.46 29.94 28.64
CA GLY A 147 49.52 29.06 27.95
C GLY A 147 50.12 27.68 27.76
N THR A 148 49.64 26.66 28.47
CA THR A 148 50.02 25.26 28.18
C THR A 148 49.59 24.93 26.75
N ILE A 149 50.57 24.82 25.84
CA ILE A 149 50.32 24.40 24.46
C ILE A 149 50.14 22.88 24.46
N CYS A 150 48.95 22.42 24.09
CA CYS A 150 48.67 21.00 23.97
C CYS A 150 49.10 20.47 22.61
N THR A 151 49.52 19.19 22.57
CA THR A 151 49.81 18.51 21.31
C THR A 151 48.55 18.51 20.41
N GLN A 152 48.75 18.66 19.10
CA GLN A 152 47.67 18.73 18.09
C GLN A 152 47.06 17.35 17.77
N GLU A 153 46.98 16.47 18.76
CA GLU A 153 46.39 15.16 18.61
C GLU A 153 44.87 15.25 18.53
N ALA A 154 44.27 14.34 17.76
CA ALA A 154 42.82 14.21 17.63
C ALA A 154 42.39 12.82 18.10
N GLN A 155 41.40 12.75 18.98
CA GLN A 155 40.75 11.52 19.38
C GLN A 155 39.48 11.32 18.54
N HIS A 156 39.37 10.16 17.91
CA HIS A 156 38.18 9.78 17.15
C HIS A 156 37.03 9.39 18.09
N CYS A 157 35.89 10.03 17.93
CA CYS A 157 34.69 9.81 18.73
C CYS A 157 33.77 8.72 18.13
N PRO A 158 32.91 8.07 18.93
CA PRO A 158 32.01 7.03 18.44
C PRO A 158 30.99 7.50 17.37
N ASP A 159 30.72 8.80 17.31
CA ASP A 159 29.85 9.43 16.31
C ASP A 159 30.57 9.73 14.98
N GLY A 160 31.88 9.46 14.90
CA GLY A 160 32.73 9.76 13.74
C GLY A 160 33.33 11.16 13.75
N SER A 161 33.06 11.99 14.77
CA SER A 161 33.73 13.28 14.96
C SER A 161 35.14 13.10 15.53
N TYR A 162 35.91 14.19 15.55
CA TYR A 162 37.25 14.23 16.15
C TYR A 162 37.31 15.35 17.17
N VAL A 163 37.91 15.08 18.33
CA VAL A 163 38.12 16.06 19.41
C VAL A 163 39.60 16.24 19.67
N GLY A 164 40.03 17.49 19.85
CA GLY A 164 41.40 17.84 20.22
C GLY A 164 41.61 17.86 21.73
N ARG A 165 42.87 17.99 22.16
CA ARG A 165 43.22 18.25 23.56
C ARG A 165 42.88 19.70 23.94
N VAL A 166 42.39 19.91 25.16
CA VAL A 166 42.05 21.22 25.72
C VAL A 166 42.95 21.56 26.92
N SER A 167 43.53 22.76 26.90
CA SER A 167 44.29 23.33 28.03
C SER A 167 43.35 23.56 29.23
N PRO A 168 43.87 23.54 30.48
CA PRO A 168 45.28 23.53 30.88
C PRO A 168 45.90 22.12 31.03
N GLU A 169 45.09 21.07 31.14
CA GLU A 169 45.56 19.69 31.41
C GLU A 169 45.89 18.89 30.15
N CYS A 170 45.64 19.46 28.96
CA CYS A 170 45.80 18.79 27.67
C CYS A 170 45.10 17.45 27.58
N LYS A 171 43.91 17.33 28.19
CA LYS A 171 43.03 16.18 28.03
C LYS A 171 42.15 16.37 26.80
N PHE A 172 41.77 15.29 26.12
CA PHE A 172 40.82 15.37 25.02
C PHE A 172 39.49 15.97 25.49
N ALA A 173 38.94 16.89 24.71
CA ALA A 173 37.60 17.41 24.96
C ALA A 173 36.58 16.24 24.92
N PRO A 174 35.51 16.29 25.73
CA PRO A 174 34.47 15.27 25.66
C PRO A 174 33.86 15.22 24.26
N CYS A 175 33.63 14.01 23.75
CA CYS A 175 32.94 13.81 22.48
C CYS A 175 31.56 14.49 22.49
N PRO A 176 31.15 15.17 21.41
CA PRO A 176 29.84 15.77 21.34
C PRO A 176 28.76 14.70 21.54
N VAL A 177 27.89 14.93 22.51
CA VAL A 177 26.70 14.10 22.71
C VAL A 177 25.71 14.45 21.60
N SER A 178 25.70 13.63 20.54
CA SER A 178 24.66 13.74 19.53
C SER A 178 23.29 13.62 20.22
N PRO A 179 22.30 14.50 19.98
CA PRO A 179 20.97 14.41 20.59
C PRO A 179 20.19 13.16 20.15
N THR A 180 20.73 12.36 19.22
CA THR A 180 20.23 11.04 18.86
C THR A 180 20.81 9.92 19.72
N ASP A 181 21.80 10.22 20.55
CA ASP A 181 22.45 9.29 21.47
C ASP A 181 21.87 9.46 22.88
N VAL A 182 20.55 9.31 22.99
CA VAL A 182 20.00 8.70 24.21
C VAL A 182 20.52 7.27 24.19
N ARG A 183 21.77 7.10 24.64
CA ARG A 183 22.35 5.81 24.96
C ARG A 183 21.42 5.18 25.97
N THR A 184 20.58 4.30 25.46
CA THR A 184 20.29 3.08 26.17
C THR A 184 21.64 2.53 26.64
N PRO A 185 21.85 2.30 27.95
CA PRO A 185 23.16 1.97 28.51
C PRO A 185 23.84 0.88 27.68
N PRO A 186 25.16 0.96 27.39
CA PRO A 186 25.88 -0.01 26.57
C PRO A 186 25.90 -1.45 27.13
N ASN A 187 25.31 -1.65 28.31
CA ASN A 187 25.12 -2.94 28.97
C ASN A 187 23.66 -3.37 29.10
N GLN A 188 22.70 -2.73 28.41
CA GLN A 188 21.38 -3.33 28.32
C GLN A 188 21.48 -4.53 27.37
N PRO A 189 21.25 -5.77 27.85
CA PRO A 189 21.33 -6.95 27.01
C PRO A 189 20.43 -6.71 25.80
N ILE A 190 20.99 -6.86 24.60
CA ILE A 190 20.21 -6.92 23.36
C ILE A 190 19.05 -7.86 23.70
N PRO A 191 17.80 -7.38 23.73
CA PRO A 191 16.71 -8.24 24.15
C PRO A 191 16.77 -9.46 23.22
N LYS A 192 16.86 -10.66 23.80
CA LYS A 192 16.92 -11.94 23.05
C LYS A 192 15.70 -12.13 22.14
N THR A 193 14.70 -11.26 22.28
CA THR A 193 13.60 -11.11 21.35
C THR A 193 14.18 -10.43 20.10
N GLY A 194 14.28 -11.15 18.97
CA GLY A 194 14.89 -10.68 17.71
C GLY A 194 14.16 -9.52 17.01
N TYR A 195 13.76 -8.50 17.76
CA TYR A 195 13.04 -7.31 17.34
C TYR A 195 13.84 -6.06 17.72
N ARG A 196 13.89 -5.06 16.83
CA ARG A 196 14.45 -3.73 17.08
C ARG A 196 13.35 -2.67 17.03
N PRO A 197 13.35 -1.67 17.92
CA PRO A 197 12.49 -0.52 17.76
C PRO A 197 12.87 0.22 16.48
N PHE A 198 11.89 0.74 15.76
CA PHE A 198 12.12 1.55 14.57
C PHE A 198 11.10 2.69 14.50
N THR A 199 11.51 3.76 13.82
CA THR A 199 10.65 4.89 13.47
C THR A 199 10.67 5.06 11.97
N MET A 200 9.48 5.21 11.37
CA MET A 200 9.29 5.48 9.96
C MET A 200 8.39 6.70 9.79
N LEU A 201 8.76 7.59 8.87
CA LEU A 201 7.96 8.73 8.45
C LEU A 201 7.39 8.46 7.07
N VAL A 202 6.08 8.65 6.91
CA VAL A 202 5.39 8.52 5.63
C VAL A 202 4.97 9.89 5.14
N TYR A 203 5.63 10.33 4.07
CA TYR A 203 5.26 11.53 3.34
C TYR A 203 4.35 11.14 2.17
N TYR A 204 3.33 11.94 1.94
CA TYR A 204 2.44 11.78 0.80
C TYR A 204 2.32 13.11 0.04
N LYS A 205 2.09 13.03 -1.26
CA LYS A 205 1.82 14.19 -2.11
C LYS A 205 0.46 14.01 -2.77
N LEU A 206 -0.47 14.92 -2.51
CA LEU A 206 -1.76 14.96 -3.18
C LEU A 206 -1.60 15.55 -4.59
N ALA A 207 -2.47 15.16 -5.52
CA ALA A 207 -2.48 15.72 -6.88
C ALA A 207 -2.61 17.27 -6.81
N GLY A 208 -1.75 17.97 -7.53
CA GLY A 208 -1.72 19.44 -7.56
C GLY A 208 -1.24 20.14 -6.27
N LYS A 209 -0.88 19.40 -5.20
CA LYS A 209 -0.42 19.97 -3.92
C LYS A 209 1.07 19.65 -3.68
N PRO A 210 1.78 20.42 -2.84
CA PRO A 210 3.13 20.05 -2.38
C PRO A 210 3.11 18.79 -1.51
N TRP A 211 4.29 18.31 -1.13
CA TRP A 211 4.41 17.24 -0.14
C TRP A 211 3.74 17.63 1.19
N SER A 212 3.19 16.64 1.89
CA SER A 212 2.65 16.80 3.24
C SER A 212 3.69 17.44 4.16
N ARG A 213 3.36 18.58 4.78
CA ARG A 213 4.24 19.25 5.76
C ARG A 213 4.43 18.40 7.02
N THR A 214 3.37 17.70 7.43
CA THR A 214 3.37 16.81 8.59
C THR A 214 3.35 15.36 8.10
N PRO A 215 4.48 14.62 8.14
CA PRO A 215 4.49 13.22 7.77
C PRO A 215 3.69 12.37 8.77
N LEU A 216 3.17 11.24 8.31
CA LEU A 216 2.56 10.25 9.20
C LEU A 216 3.70 9.49 9.90
N LYS A 217 3.80 9.66 11.22
CA LYS A 217 4.81 9.00 12.03
C LYS A 217 4.34 7.60 12.42
N LEU A 218 5.18 6.62 12.19
CA LEU A 218 5.00 5.24 12.62
C LEU A 218 6.15 4.87 13.55
N GLU A 219 5.83 4.33 14.72
CA GLU A 219 6.77 3.75 15.66
C GLU A 219 6.35 2.33 15.98
N GLY A 220 7.33 1.43 16.14
CA GLY A 220 7.04 0.04 16.45
C GLY A 220 8.29 -0.77 16.69
N LYS A 221 8.10 -2.09 16.76
CA LYS A 221 9.19 -3.07 16.82
C LYS A 221 9.13 -3.93 15.56
N ILE A 222 10.27 -4.13 14.91
CA ILE A 222 10.39 -4.96 13.71
C ILE A 222 11.41 -6.06 13.94
N GLY A 223 11.12 -7.26 13.45
CA GLY A 223 12.00 -8.43 13.55
C GLY A 223 12.05 -9.19 12.23
N SER A 224 12.53 -10.42 12.27
CA SER A 224 12.55 -11.31 11.11
C SER A 224 11.16 -11.78 10.67
N SER A 225 10.18 -11.76 11.58
CA SER A 225 8.78 -12.06 11.29
C SER A 225 8.07 -10.88 10.64
N TYR A 226 7.22 -11.17 9.66
CA TYR A 226 6.40 -10.15 9.02
C TYR A 226 5.30 -9.64 9.95
N SER A 227 5.24 -8.32 10.07
CA SER A 227 4.24 -7.61 10.86
C SER A 227 3.43 -6.69 9.94
N ARG A 228 2.12 -6.70 10.13
CA ARG A 228 1.22 -5.76 9.47
C ARG A 228 1.16 -4.47 10.27
N VAL A 229 1.27 -3.36 9.58
CA VAL A 229 1.18 -2.02 10.15
C VAL A 229 0.10 -1.22 9.44
N LEU A 230 -0.71 -0.50 10.20
CA LEU A 230 -1.78 0.37 9.71
C LEU A 230 -1.49 1.81 10.13
N ILE A 231 -1.40 2.71 9.15
CA ILE A 231 -1.14 4.12 9.37
C ILE A 231 -2.37 4.90 8.92
N PRO A 232 -3.16 5.49 9.84
CA PRO A 232 -4.32 6.28 9.47
C PRO A 232 -3.89 7.59 8.79
N PHE A 233 -4.63 8.02 7.77
CA PHE A 233 -4.55 9.39 7.29
C PHE A 233 -5.19 10.35 8.31
N PRO A 234 -4.70 11.60 8.44
CA PRO A 234 -5.31 12.60 9.31
C PRO A 234 -6.74 12.89 8.85
N GLU A 235 -7.64 13.02 9.82
CA GLU A 235 -9.09 13.24 9.57
C GLU A 235 -9.38 14.63 8.98
N THR A 236 -8.46 15.58 9.17
CA THR A 236 -8.57 16.99 8.76
C THR A 236 -8.13 17.26 7.32
N LEU A 237 -8.30 16.31 6.41
CA LEU A 237 -8.03 16.58 4.99
C LEU A 237 -9.00 17.66 4.49
N PRO A 238 -8.51 18.74 3.85
CA PRO A 238 -9.19 20.03 3.78
C PRO A 238 -10.50 20.08 3.00
N GLU A 239 -10.88 19.02 2.31
CA GLU A 239 -12.09 18.97 1.51
C GLU A 239 -12.64 17.56 1.70
N GLY A 240 -13.85 17.43 2.24
CA GLY A 240 -14.54 16.16 2.45
C GLY A 240 -14.88 15.42 1.16
N GLY A 241 -14.06 15.55 0.10
CA GLY A 241 -14.14 14.88 -1.18
C GLY A 241 -13.10 13.76 -1.32
N ALA A 242 -13.10 13.11 -2.49
CA ALA A 242 -12.11 12.10 -2.81
C ALA A 242 -10.72 12.74 -2.97
N ILE A 243 -9.69 12.13 -2.38
CA ILE A 243 -8.31 12.60 -2.49
C ILE A 243 -7.53 11.75 -3.50
N THR A 244 -6.70 12.37 -4.33
CA THR A 244 -5.81 11.65 -5.25
C THR A 244 -4.39 11.69 -4.73
N ILE A 245 -3.83 10.53 -4.35
CA ILE A 245 -2.44 10.42 -3.95
C ILE A 245 -1.57 10.29 -5.19
N ALA A 246 -0.75 11.30 -5.45
CA ALA A 246 0.17 11.31 -6.59
C ALA A 246 1.48 10.60 -6.28
N ARG A 247 2.03 10.77 -5.07
CA ARG A 247 3.31 10.19 -4.65
C ARG A 247 3.29 9.76 -3.20
N LEU A 248 4.07 8.73 -2.88
CA LEU A 248 4.32 8.24 -1.53
C LEU A 248 5.83 8.14 -1.31
N ARG A 249 6.28 8.48 -0.11
CA ARG A 249 7.68 8.34 0.31
C ARG A 249 7.73 7.81 1.74
N LEU A 250 8.42 6.69 1.92
CA LEU A 250 8.68 6.06 3.22
C LEU A 250 10.13 6.37 3.60
N VAL A 251 10.34 6.89 4.82
CA VAL A 251 11.65 7.29 5.33
C VAL A 251 11.88 6.61 6.68
N PHE A 252 12.90 5.76 6.79
CA PHE A 252 13.20 4.98 8.00
C PHE A 252 14.21 5.73 8.87
N THR A 253 13.72 6.59 9.76
CA THR A 253 14.56 7.53 10.53
C THR A 253 15.36 6.89 11.66
N SER A 254 14.98 5.70 12.12
CA SER A 254 15.71 4.98 13.17
C SER A 254 15.48 3.46 13.08
N GLY A 255 16.30 2.69 13.81
CA GLY A 255 16.13 1.23 13.98
C GLY A 255 16.91 0.35 13.01
N PHE A 256 17.56 0.93 12.00
CA PHE A 256 18.31 0.20 10.99
C PHE A 256 19.75 0.70 10.86
N ARG A 257 20.68 -0.23 10.67
CA ARG A 257 22.12 0.00 10.50
C ARG A 257 22.53 -0.33 9.07
N GLN A 258 23.75 0.06 8.72
CA GLN A 258 24.36 -0.35 7.46
C GLN A 258 24.30 -1.87 7.28
N SER A 259 23.93 -2.30 6.07
CA SER A 259 23.73 -3.69 5.64
C SER A 259 22.49 -4.39 6.21
N ASP A 260 21.72 -3.75 7.09
CA ASP A 260 20.38 -4.24 7.42
C ASP A 260 19.52 -4.25 6.15
N ARG A 261 18.60 -5.20 6.06
CA ARG A 261 17.65 -5.30 4.94
C ARG A 261 16.23 -5.19 5.47
N ILE A 262 15.48 -4.28 4.87
CA ILE A 262 14.05 -4.10 5.12
C ILE A 262 13.32 -4.86 4.00
N LEU A 263 12.48 -5.79 4.38
CA LEU A 263 11.70 -6.63 3.47
C LEU A 263 10.25 -6.19 3.52
N ILE A 264 9.70 -5.74 2.39
CA ILE A 264 8.30 -5.35 2.28
C ILE A 264 7.63 -6.33 1.31
N ASP A 265 6.63 -7.04 1.82
CA ASP A 265 5.86 -8.01 1.03
C ASP A 265 4.80 -7.29 0.20
N TRP A 266 4.04 -6.39 0.83
CA TRP A 266 3.09 -5.55 0.13
C TRP A 266 2.86 -4.21 0.81
N ILE A 267 2.37 -3.26 0.01
CA ILE A 267 1.88 -1.95 0.46
C ILE A 267 0.48 -1.76 -0.11
N GLN A 268 -0.46 -1.28 0.69
CA GLN A 268 -1.85 -1.08 0.28
C GLN A 268 -2.39 0.26 0.75
N LEU A 269 -3.26 0.85 -0.07
CA LEU A 269 -4.12 1.96 0.31
C LEU A 269 -5.53 1.43 0.56
N LEU A 270 -5.99 1.56 1.81
CA LEU A 270 -7.23 0.97 2.29
C LEU A 270 -8.28 2.02 2.62
N GLY A 271 -9.53 1.63 2.42
CA GLY A 271 -10.72 2.34 2.83
C GLY A 271 -11.07 2.21 4.30
N PRO A 272 -12.18 2.85 4.71
CA PRO A 272 -12.74 2.60 6.01
C PRO A 272 -13.08 1.11 6.10
N LYS A 273 -12.79 0.49 7.24
CA LYS A 273 -13.27 -0.87 7.50
C LYS A 273 -14.79 -0.85 7.34
N LYS A 274 -15.32 -1.69 6.46
CA LYS A 274 -16.77 -1.90 6.40
C LYS A 274 -17.18 -2.40 7.78
N LYS A 275 -18.08 -1.66 8.45
CA LYS A 275 -18.71 -2.17 9.67
C LYS A 275 -19.27 -3.54 9.29
N PRO A 276 -19.03 -4.62 10.05
CA PRO A 276 -19.58 -5.93 9.72
C PRO A 276 -21.05 -5.73 9.47
N THR A 277 -21.47 -5.86 8.21
CA THR A 277 -22.89 -5.88 7.89
C THR A 277 -23.36 -7.12 8.60
N VAL A 278 -24.08 -6.93 9.72
CA VAL A 278 -24.70 -8.05 10.41
C VAL A 278 -25.60 -8.65 9.36
N ILE A 279 -25.15 -9.76 8.76
CA ILE A 279 -26.01 -10.58 7.93
C ILE A 279 -27.16 -10.88 8.88
N PRO A 280 -28.40 -10.43 8.58
CA PRO A 280 -29.50 -10.65 9.50
C PRO A 280 -29.50 -12.13 9.82
N THR A 281 -29.18 -12.46 11.07
CA THR A 281 -29.18 -13.83 11.56
C THR A 281 -30.54 -14.35 11.14
N ARG A 282 -30.58 -15.37 10.28
CA ARG A 282 -31.84 -15.99 9.92
C ARG A 282 -32.52 -16.29 11.25
N GLY A 283 -33.61 -15.60 11.54
CA GLY A 283 -34.41 -15.88 12.72
C GLY A 283 -34.72 -17.37 12.73
N PRO A 284 -34.95 -17.98 13.90
CA PRO A 284 -35.29 -19.40 13.99
C PRO A 284 -36.33 -19.69 12.92
N THR A 285 -36.02 -20.62 12.01
CA THR A 285 -36.90 -21.02 10.91
C THR A 285 -38.29 -21.21 11.50
N PRO A 286 -39.28 -20.34 11.20
CA PRO A 286 -40.60 -20.48 11.79
C PRO A 286 -41.17 -21.81 11.32
N THR A 287 -41.60 -22.63 12.28
CA THR A 287 -42.39 -23.83 12.05
C THR A 287 -43.51 -23.50 11.07
N ALA A 288 -43.65 -24.33 10.03
CA ALA A 288 -44.54 -24.12 8.90
C ALA A 288 -45.95 -23.72 9.34
N THR A 289 -46.22 -22.42 9.24
CA THR A 289 -47.55 -21.81 9.36
C THR A 289 -48.05 -21.59 7.94
N PRO A 290 -49.34 -21.84 7.61
CA PRO A 290 -49.86 -21.72 6.25
C PRO A 290 -49.47 -20.38 5.63
N ARG A 291 -48.82 -20.47 4.47
CA ARG A 291 -48.16 -19.39 3.73
C ARG A 291 -49.13 -18.23 3.45
N PRO A 292 -48.99 -17.06 4.10
CA PRO A 292 -49.67 -15.87 3.62
C PRO A 292 -49.06 -15.46 2.28
N THR A 293 -49.92 -15.05 1.36
CA THR A 293 -49.61 -14.55 0.03
C THR A 293 -48.48 -13.50 0.10
N PRO A 294 -47.38 -13.65 -0.65
CA PRO A 294 -46.25 -12.72 -0.58
C PRO A 294 -46.70 -11.32 -1.00
N THR A 295 -46.57 -10.36 -0.09
CA THR A 295 -46.68 -8.94 -0.41
C THR A 295 -45.58 -8.59 -1.43
N PRO A 296 -45.94 -8.03 -2.60
CA PRO A 296 -44.98 -7.71 -3.63
C PRO A 296 -43.93 -6.73 -3.11
N THR A 297 -42.66 -7.09 -3.26
CA THR A 297 -41.55 -6.18 -2.98
C THR A 297 -41.60 -5.03 -3.99
N PRO A 298 -41.55 -3.76 -3.56
CA PRO A 298 -41.60 -2.64 -4.48
C PRO A 298 -40.39 -2.71 -5.42
N ILE A 299 -40.65 -2.77 -6.73
CA ILE A 299 -39.63 -2.74 -7.76
C ILE A 299 -39.07 -1.32 -7.78
N VAL A 300 -37.79 -1.17 -7.40
CA VAL A 300 -37.09 0.12 -7.49
C VAL A 300 -36.63 0.33 -8.92
N CYS A 301 -37.24 1.30 -9.58
CA CYS A 301 -36.91 1.71 -10.94
C CYS A 301 -35.62 2.53 -11.00
N GLN A 302 -34.75 2.23 -11.96
CA GLN A 302 -33.50 2.92 -12.23
C GLN A 302 -33.43 3.32 -13.71
N THR A 303 -32.85 4.49 -14.00
CA THR A 303 -32.76 5.08 -15.35
C THR A 303 -31.31 5.38 -15.74
N GLY A 304 -31.02 5.39 -17.04
CA GLY A 304 -29.73 5.82 -17.58
C GLY A 304 -28.70 4.70 -17.83
N LEU A 305 -27.43 5.05 -17.62
CA LEU A 305 -26.27 4.18 -17.83
C LEU A 305 -26.11 3.23 -16.64
N LYS A 306 -26.05 1.92 -16.90
CA LYS A 306 -25.89 0.88 -15.89
C LYS A 306 -24.41 0.60 -15.62
N ASP A 307 -23.67 0.22 -16.66
CA ASP A 307 -22.26 -0.17 -16.59
C ASP A 307 -21.49 0.33 -17.82
N TYR A 308 -20.18 0.54 -17.68
CA TYR A 308 -19.26 0.77 -18.80
C TYR A 308 -17.89 0.14 -18.56
N THR A 309 -17.20 -0.25 -19.64
CA THR A 309 -15.88 -0.88 -19.57
C THR A 309 -14.95 -0.26 -20.62
N PRO A 310 -13.76 0.21 -20.24
CA PRO A 310 -12.74 0.63 -21.20
C PRO A 310 -12.25 -0.57 -22.01
N ASN A 311 -12.24 -0.44 -23.34
CA ASN A 311 -11.64 -1.41 -24.25
C ASN A 311 -10.11 -1.22 -24.27
N LYS A 312 -9.37 -2.21 -24.81
CA LYS A 312 -7.90 -2.15 -24.91
C LYS A 312 -7.43 -0.86 -25.64
N PRO A 313 -6.27 -0.28 -25.25
CA PRO A 313 -5.76 0.92 -25.89
C PRO A 313 -5.38 0.66 -27.35
N TYR A 314 -5.77 1.57 -28.24
CA TYR A 314 -5.31 1.65 -29.63
C TYR A 314 -4.48 2.91 -29.83
N ALA A 315 -3.42 2.83 -30.64
CA ALA A 315 -2.51 3.95 -30.89
C ALA A 315 -3.14 4.94 -31.88
N CYS A 316 -3.06 6.22 -31.56
CA CYS A 316 -3.50 7.33 -32.39
C CYS A 316 -2.35 8.33 -32.59
N ALA A 317 -2.40 9.15 -33.64
CA ALA A 317 -1.31 10.06 -34.00
C ALA A 317 -0.91 11.07 -32.91
N SER A 318 -1.80 11.33 -31.94
CA SER A 318 -1.58 12.24 -30.79
C SER A 318 -1.55 11.54 -29.42
N GLY A 319 -1.54 10.20 -29.34
CA GLY A 319 -1.54 9.46 -28.08
C GLY A 319 -2.21 8.09 -28.13
N TYR A 320 -2.77 7.62 -27.01
CA TYR A 320 -3.59 6.40 -26.96
C TYR A 320 -5.05 6.79 -26.78
N SER A 321 -5.97 6.22 -27.56
CA SER A 321 -7.40 6.30 -27.29
C SER A 321 -7.94 4.95 -26.79
N LEU A 322 -8.95 5.01 -25.92
CA LEU A 322 -9.64 3.84 -25.38
C LEU A 322 -11.06 3.90 -25.92
N GLY A 323 -11.51 2.93 -26.72
CA GLY A 323 -12.96 2.77 -26.93
C GLY A 323 -13.63 2.42 -25.60
N ILE A 324 -14.92 2.71 -25.43
CA ILE A 324 -15.68 2.19 -24.28
C ILE A 324 -16.87 1.38 -24.77
N SER A 325 -17.13 0.27 -24.09
CA SER A 325 -18.38 -0.48 -24.23
C SER A 325 -19.30 -0.08 -23.08
N PHE A 326 -20.59 0.13 -23.34
CA PHE A 326 -21.56 0.56 -22.34
C PHE A 326 -22.84 -0.30 -22.37
N THR A 327 -23.55 -0.35 -21.25
CA THR A 327 -24.86 -1.00 -21.11
C THR A 327 -25.84 -0.05 -20.39
N CYS A 328 -27.02 0.18 -20.97
CA CYS A 328 -28.12 0.92 -20.35
C CYS A 328 -29.00 0.00 -19.49
N TRP A 329 -29.86 0.57 -18.65
CA TRP A 329 -30.73 -0.19 -17.73
C TRP A 329 -31.77 -1.08 -18.40
N ASP A 330 -32.19 -0.75 -19.63
CA ASP A 330 -33.08 -1.57 -20.45
C ASP A 330 -32.34 -2.72 -21.18
N GLY A 331 -31.03 -2.85 -20.95
CA GLY A 331 -30.19 -3.87 -21.59
C GLY A 331 -29.60 -3.46 -22.93
N LEU A 332 -29.85 -2.24 -23.43
CA LEU A 332 -29.18 -1.74 -24.63
C LEU A 332 -27.67 -1.71 -24.41
N LYS A 333 -26.91 -2.33 -25.33
CA LYS A 333 -25.45 -2.28 -25.34
C LYS A 333 -24.98 -1.43 -26.51
N GLY A 334 -23.85 -0.76 -26.34
CA GLY A 334 -23.20 -0.04 -27.42
C GLY A 334 -21.71 0.16 -27.18
N SER A 335 -21.02 0.60 -28.23
CA SER A 335 -19.62 1.01 -28.21
C SER A 335 -19.53 2.48 -28.61
N ILE A 336 -18.55 3.18 -28.03
CA ILE A 336 -18.16 4.52 -28.46
C ILE A 336 -16.73 4.44 -28.96
N ASN A 337 -16.50 5.07 -30.10
CA ASN A 337 -15.22 5.24 -30.75
C ASN A 337 -14.67 4.00 -31.50
N GLU A 338 -15.38 3.56 -32.54
CA GLU A 338 -14.85 2.62 -33.55
C GLU A 338 -14.08 3.33 -34.69
N GLY A 339 -13.65 4.58 -34.51
CA GLY A 339 -13.02 5.42 -35.55
C GLY A 339 -11.77 6.18 -35.10
N THR A 340 -11.16 6.92 -36.02
CA THR A 340 -9.85 7.60 -35.92
C THR A 340 -9.80 8.87 -35.06
N VAL A 341 -10.89 9.27 -34.40
CA VAL A 341 -10.96 10.53 -33.65
C VAL A 341 -10.67 10.29 -32.16
N CYS A 342 -9.71 11.01 -31.59
CA CYS A 342 -9.32 10.89 -30.19
C CYS A 342 -10.32 11.62 -29.27
N TYR A 343 -11.01 10.90 -28.39
CA TYR A 343 -11.84 11.48 -27.31
C TYR A 343 -11.27 11.17 -25.92
N SER A 344 -11.50 12.05 -24.94
CA SER A 344 -11.17 11.76 -23.55
C SER A 344 -12.16 10.77 -22.93
N ILE A 345 -11.75 10.01 -21.90
CA ILE A 345 -12.64 9.07 -21.18
C ILE A 345 -13.88 9.80 -20.64
N ALA A 346 -13.72 11.05 -20.21
CA ALA A 346 -14.83 11.86 -19.70
C ALA A 346 -15.87 12.15 -20.81
N ASP A 347 -15.42 12.52 -22.01
CA ASP A 347 -16.30 12.80 -23.15
C ASP A 347 -17.04 11.54 -23.61
N MET A 348 -16.33 10.40 -23.63
CA MET A 348 -16.94 9.12 -23.98
C MET A 348 -17.98 8.69 -22.94
N LYS A 349 -17.70 8.89 -21.64
CA LYS A 349 -18.68 8.62 -20.58
C LYS A 349 -19.90 9.55 -20.69
N ALA A 350 -19.70 10.81 -21.03
CA ALA A 350 -20.80 11.75 -21.27
C ALA A 350 -21.64 11.31 -22.47
N ASP A 351 -21.02 10.83 -23.56
CA ASP A 351 -21.76 10.34 -24.72
C ASP A 351 -22.55 9.06 -24.42
N ALA A 352 -21.95 8.10 -23.69
CA ALA A 352 -22.65 6.90 -23.22
C ALA A 352 -23.86 7.26 -22.36
N THR A 353 -23.71 8.28 -21.50
CA THR A 353 -24.78 8.76 -20.63
C THR A 353 -25.92 9.39 -21.45
N ARG A 354 -25.61 10.18 -22.48
CA ARG A 354 -26.62 10.72 -23.42
C ARG A 354 -27.35 9.63 -24.18
N ARG A 355 -26.66 8.60 -24.66
CA ARG A 355 -27.27 7.46 -25.39
C ARG A 355 -28.21 6.61 -24.51
N CYS A 356 -27.96 6.58 -23.20
CA CYS A 356 -28.82 5.89 -22.24
C CYS A 356 -29.91 6.79 -21.62
N ALA A 357 -29.98 8.08 -21.96
CA ALA A 357 -30.98 8.99 -21.41
C ALA A 357 -32.41 8.48 -21.71
N GLY A 358 -33.26 8.44 -20.68
CA GLY A 358 -34.65 7.97 -20.78
C GLY A 358 -34.85 6.45 -20.78
N ARG A 359 -33.77 5.64 -20.82
CA ARG A 359 -33.86 4.18 -20.72
C ARG A 359 -33.95 3.74 -19.26
N SER A 360 -34.83 2.78 -18.95
CA SER A 360 -35.08 2.30 -17.59
C SER A 360 -35.16 0.77 -17.51
N ASN A 361 -34.99 0.23 -16.31
CA ASN A 361 -35.19 -1.20 -16.04
C ASN A 361 -36.66 -1.56 -15.70
N CYS A 362 -37.59 -0.62 -15.80
CA CYS A 362 -38.99 -0.87 -15.50
C CYS A 362 -39.65 -1.61 -16.66
N PRO A 363 -40.58 -2.56 -16.40
CA PRO A 363 -41.44 -3.07 -17.44
C PRO A 363 -42.17 -1.89 -18.11
N GLN A 364 -42.08 -1.77 -19.44
CA GLN A 364 -42.98 -0.90 -20.19
C GLN A 364 -44.42 -1.26 -19.80
N PRO A 365 -45.30 -0.28 -19.51
CA PRO A 365 -46.68 -0.59 -19.16
C PRO A 365 -47.33 -1.38 -20.30
N THR A 366 -47.74 -2.63 -20.05
CA THR A 366 -48.32 -3.54 -21.04
C THR A 366 -49.78 -3.23 -21.39
N SER A 367 -50.32 -2.09 -20.96
CA SER A 367 -51.65 -1.65 -21.34
C SER A 367 -51.80 -0.16 -21.08
N TYR A 368 -52.00 0.61 -22.15
CA TYR A 368 -52.59 1.93 -22.03
C TYR A 368 -54.02 1.76 -21.50
N PRO A 369 -54.43 2.43 -20.41
CA PRO A 369 -55.85 2.62 -20.15
C PRO A 369 -56.42 3.47 -21.29
N THR A 370 -57.39 2.90 -21.97
CA THR A 370 -58.24 3.53 -22.97
C THR A 370 -58.78 4.86 -22.43
N SER A 371 -58.55 5.93 -23.19
CA SER A 371 -59.26 7.22 -23.22
C SER A 371 -59.96 7.68 -21.92
N VAL A 372 -59.42 8.73 -21.28
CA VAL A 372 -60.25 9.66 -20.51
C VAL A 372 -60.44 10.94 -21.30
N SER A 373 -61.70 11.34 -21.33
CA SER A 373 -62.31 12.36 -22.17
C SER A 373 -61.72 13.76 -21.99
N ILE A 374 -61.76 14.46 -23.12
CA ILE A 374 -61.50 15.86 -23.38
C ILE A 374 -62.39 16.76 -22.51
N TYR A 375 -61.81 17.83 -21.96
CA TYR A 375 -62.51 19.13 -21.82
C TYR A 375 -61.58 20.24 -22.30
N PRO A 376 -62.10 21.26 -23.02
CA PRO A 376 -61.30 22.32 -23.59
C PRO A 376 -61.15 23.48 -22.60
N THR A 377 -59.96 24.07 -22.55
CA THR A 377 -59.82 25.44 -22.03
C THR A 377 -59.12 26.30 -23.05
N THR A 378 -59.91 27.20 -23.59
CA THR A 378 -59.58 28.33 -24.45
C THR A 378 -58.56 29.23 -23.77
N ILE A 379 -57.39 29.45 -24.38
CA ILE A 379 -56.63 30.70 -24.20
C ILE A 379 -56.17 31.18 -25.57
N THR A 380 -56.78 32.28 -25.96
CA THR A 380 -56.50 33.20 -27.08
C THR A 380 -55.18 33.95 -26.89
N GLY A 381 -54.45 34.21 -28.00
CA GLY A 381 -53.56 35.38 -28.12
C GLY A 381 -52.14 35.17 -28.68
N VAL A 382 -52.02 35.00 -30.01
CA VAL A 382 -51.24 35.80 -31.01
C VAL A 382 -50.15 36.78 -30.47
N PRO A 383 -49.04 37.14 -31.18
CA PRO A 383 -48.48 36.72 -32.49
C PRO A 383 -46.98 36.32 -32.51
N ILE A 384 -46.58 35.70 -33.63
CA ILE A 384 -45.20 35.59 -34.14
C ILE A 384 -44.72 36.98 -34.62
N PRO A 385 -43.42 37.32 -34.53
CA PRO A 385 -42.77 37.78 -35.75
C PRO A 385 -41.33 37.27 -35.97
N SER A 386 -41.14 36.72 -37.17
CA SER A 386 -40.01 36.92 -38.09
C SER A 386 -38.56 36.90 -37.55
N THR A 387 -37.82 35.90 -38.02
CA THR A 387 -36.41 36.04 -38.42
C THR A 387 -36.22 37.26 -39.34
N PRO A 388 -35.05 37.93 -39.29
CA PRO A 388 -34.16 37.76 -40.44
C PRO A 388 -32.64 37.81 -40.12
N THR A 389 -31.95 36.92 -40.83
CA THR A 389 -30.64 37.08 -41.52
C THR A 389 -29.30 37.25 -40.78
N PRO A 390 -28.20 36.79 -41.42
CA PRO A 390 -26.90 36.55 -40.81
C PRO A 390 -25.95 37.75 -40.93
N TYR A 391 -24.94 37.81 -40.07
CA TYR A 391 -23.77 38.66 -40.29
C TYR A 391 -22.48 37.86 -40.27
N PHE A 392 -21.63 38.23 -41.23
CA PHE A 392 -20.42 37.59 -41.70
C PHE A 392 -19.26 38.59 -41.42
N ILE A 393 -18.24 38.15 -40.64
CA ILE A 393 -16.80 38.54 -40.60
C ILE A 393 -16.35 40.02 -40.42
N PRO A 394 -15.04 40.36 -40.23
CA PRO A 394 -13.85 39.63 -39.73
C PRO A 394 -12.92 40.42 -38.74
N SER A 395 -11.89 39.72 -38.25
CA SER A 395 -10.51 40.14 -37.90
C SER A 395 -10.22 41.44 -37.13
N GLN A 396 -9.54 41.29 -35.99
CA GLN A 396 -8.23 41.90 -35.71
C GLN A 396 -7.33 40.91 -34.96
#